data_AF-A0A8J2FK25-F1
#
_entry.id   AF-A0A8J2FK25-F1
#
_cell.length_a   1.000
_cell.length_b   1.000
_cell.length_c   1.000
_cell.angle_alpha   90.00
_cell.angle_beta   90.00
_cell.angle_gamma   90.00
#
_symmetry.space_group_name_H-M   'P 1'
#
loop_
_entity.id
_entity.type
_entity.pdbx_description
1 polymer ?
#
loop_
_entity_poly.entity_id
_entity_poly.type
_entity_poly.pdbx_seq_one_letter_code
_entity_poly.pdbx_strand_id
1 'polypeptide(L)'
;MHSSSHTELSYYWRFHTLRSPWRSRSFFGSAVLENRFLIVFGGVGGDQEYLNDVWITEDLWSWRPLTKGTSSKMWAPRCAFGVVTLPGAASINAGKNDAGEPLYTSKTSKNGAGSLLLLGGRGDKGRLFRDVWMLKRAKHEHEKHDEWHWERVTK
;
A
#
# COMPACT_ATOMS: atom_id res chain seq x y z
N MET A 1 -16.91 -34.16 36.14
CA MET A 1 -16.88 -34.11 34.67
C MET A 1 -16.91 -32.65 34.24
N HIS A 2 -15.78 -32.07 33.85
CA HIS A 2 -15.74 -30.82 33.06
C HIS A 2 -14.55 -30.94 32.11
N SER A 3 -14.81 -31.50 30.92
CA SER A 3 -13.86 -31.49 29.82
C SER A 3 -13.94 -30.12 29.17
N SER A 4 -12.92 -29.28 29.37
CA SER A 4 -12.76 -28.06 28.59
C SER A 4 -12.14 -28.48 27.25
N SER A 5 -12.95 -28.52 26.19
CA SER A 5 -12.46 -28.74 24.83
C SER A 5 -11.70 -27.50 24.36
N HIS A 6 -10.40 -27.47 24.61
CA HIS A 6 -9.50 -26.56 23.91
C HIS A 6 -9.47 -26.95 22.44
N THR A 7 -10.08 -26.12 21.59
CA THR A 7 -9.90 -26.22 20.14
C THR A 7 -8.49 -25.71 19.84
N GLU A 8 -7.56 -26.63 19.55
CA GLU A 8 -6.24 -26.23 19.05
C GLU A 8 -6.39 -25.69 17.63
N LEU A 9 -5.98 -24.44 17.43
CA LEU A 9 -5.88 -23.84 16.11
C LEU A 9 -4.71 -24.50 15.38
N SER A 10 -4.99 -25.15 14.25
CA SER A 10 -3.95 -25.64 13.34
C SER A 10 -3.65 -24.60 12.27
N TYR A 11 -2.36 -24.30 12.07
CA TYR A 11 -1.87 -23.38 11.06
C TYR A 11 -1.17 -24.17 9.97
N TYR A 12 -1.53 -23.93 8.71
CA TYR A 12 -0.90 -24.58 7.57
C TYR A 12 -0.60 -23.58 6.46
N TRP A 13 0.46 -23.84 5.71
CA TRP A 13 0.75 -23.12 4.50
C TRP A 13 -0.06 -23.71 3.34
N ARG A 14 -0.67 -22.83 2.54
CA ARG A 14 -1.35 -23.23 1.31
C ARG A 14 -0.69 -22.55 0.12
N PHE A 15 -0.24 -23.37 -0.82
CA PHE A 15 0.17 -22.90 -2.13
C PHE A 15 -1.07 -22.42 -2.91
N HIS A 16 -1.05 -21.16 -3.37
CA HIS A 16 -2.20 -20.55 -4.06
C HIS A 16 -2.06 -20.53 -5.59
N THR A 17 -0.89 -20.15 -6.13
CA THR A 17 -0.67 -20.08 -7.58
C THR A 17 0.80 -20.27 -7.95
N LEU A 18 1.06 -20.86 -9.12
CA LEU A 18 2.38 -21.00 -9.73
C LEU A 18 2.91 -19.68 -10.31
N ARG A 19 2.01 -18.82 -10.80
CA ARG A 19 2.38 -17.56 -11.45
C ARG A 19 1.32 -16.50 -11.16
N SER A 20 1.67 -15.52 -10.34
CA SER A 20 0.94 -14.25 -10.29
C SER A 20 1.06 -13.53 -11.64
N PRO A 21 0.11 -12.62 -12.00
CA PRO A 21 0.14 -11.92 -13.29
C PRO A 21 1.29 -10.90 -13.42
N TRP A 22 2.06 -10.69 -12.37
CA TRP A 22 3.18 -9.77 -12.34
C TRP A 22 4.54 -10.44 -12.42
N ARG A 23 5.55 -9.66 -12.82
CA ARG A 23 6.94 -10.11 -12.87
C ARG A 23 7.48 -10.50 -11.49
N SER A 24 8.31 -11.55 -11.46
CA SER A 24 9.06 -11.96 -10.27
C SER A 24 9.89 -10.80 -9.71
N ARG A 25 9.98 -10.70 -8.38
CA ARG A 25 10.55 -9.54 -7.70
C ARG A 25 11.05 -9.87 -6.29
N SER A 26 11.97 -9.07 -5.77
CA SER A 26 12.37 -9.03 -4.36
C SER A 26 12.32 -7.60 -3.81
N PHE A 27 12.47 -7.44 -2.48
CA PHE A 27 12.47 -6.14 -1.79
C PHE A 27 11.26 -5.24 -2.12
N PHE A 28 10.12 -5.86 -2.41
CA PHE A 28 8.85 -5.20 -2.69
C PHE A 28 8.14 -4.82 -1.38
N GLY A 29 7.19 -3.89 -1.46
CA GLY A 29 6.29 -3.59 -0.35
C GLY A 29 4.99 -4.38 -0.47
N SER A 30 4.35 -4.70 0.66
CA SER A 30 3.01 -5.26 0.68
C SER A 30 2.21 -4.78 1.89
N ALA A 31 0.90 -4.64 1.73
CA ALA A 31 0.03 -4.24 2.83
C ALA A 31 -1.42 -4.69 2.64
N VAL A 32 -2.17 -4.78 3.73
CA VAL A 32 -3.61 -5.08 3.72
C VAL A 32 -4.39 -3.83 4.12
N LEU A 33 -5.20 -3.30 3.21
CA LEU A 33 -6.06 -2.16 3.45
C LEU A 33 -7.50 -2.60 3.75
N GLU A 34 -8.09 -2.04 4.81
CA GLU A 34 -9.49 -2.28 5.23
C GLU A 34 -9.84 -3.77 5.42
N ASN A 35 -8.87 -4.62 5.81
CA ASN A 35 -9.03 -6.08 5.92
C ASN A 35 -9.61 -6.75 4.65
N ARG A 36 -9.50 -6.08 3.50
CA ARG A 36 -10.15 -6.50 2.26
C ARG A 36 -9.16 -6.54 1.11
N PHE A 37 -8.30 -5.55 1.00
CA PHE A 37 -7.43 -5.39 -0.16
C PHE A 37 -5.99 -5.74 0.20
N LEU A 38 -5.47 -6.84 -0.36
CA LEU A 38 -4.04 -7.09 -0.34
C LEU A 38 -3.41 -6.37 -1.54
N ILE A 39 -2.38 -5.57 -1.26
CA ILE A 39 -1.69 -4.76 -2.27
C ILE A 39 -0.20 -5.06 -2.25
N VAL A 40 0.40 -5.20 -3.44
CA VAL A 40 1.83 -5.42 -3.68
C VAL A 40 2.39 -4.23 -4.47
N PHE A 41 3.56 -3.73 -4.07
CA PHE A 41 4.17 -2.51 -4.59
C PHE A 41 5.61 -2.76 -5.05
N GLY A 42 5.93 -2.32 -6.27
CA GLY A 42 7.30 -2.12 -6.75
C GLY A 42 8.23 -3.29 -6.47
N GLY A 43 9.45 -2.98 -6.03
CA GLY A 43 10.52 -3.95 -5.77
C GLY A 43 11.58 -3.93 -6.85
N VAL A 44 12.40 -4.98 -6.90
CA VAL A 44 13.40 -5.18 -7.95
C VAL A 44 13.16 -6.52 -8.64
N GLY A 45 13.08 -6.49 -9.97
CA GLY A 45 12.93 -7.66 -10.81
C GLY A 45 14.19 -8.53 -10.85
N GLY A 46 14.08 -9.76 -11.37
CA GLY A 46 15.21 -10.67 -11.49
C GLY A 46 16.35 -10.14 -12.39
N ASP A 47 16.03 -9.23 -13.30
CA ASP A 47 16.93 -8.51 -14.18
C ASP A 47 17.51 -7.22 -13.58
N GLN A 48 17.37 -7.03 -12.26
CA GLN A 48 17.79 -5.83 -11.53
C GLN A 48 17.02 -4.56 -11.92
N GLU A 49 15.90 -4.70 -12.64
CA GLU A 49 15.03 -3.56 -12.94
C GLU A 49 14.24 -3.16 -11.70
N TYR A 50 14.32 -1.89 -11.31
CA TYR A 50 13.46 -1.35 -10.27
C TYR A 50 12.04 -1.18 -10.82
N LEU A 51 11.05 -1.58 -10.03
CA LEU A 51 9.65 -1.56 -10.43
C LEU A 51 8.89 -0.47 -9.68
N ASN A 52 7.86 0.09 -10.32
CA ASN A 52 6.83 0.91 -9.68
C ASN A 52 5.41 0.43 -9.93
N ASP A 53 5.24 -0.81 -10.42
CA ASP A 53 3.93 -1.38 -10.58
C ASP A 53 3.26 -1.68 -9.23
N VAL A 54 1.93 -1.65 -9.23
CA VAL A 54 1.10 -1.85 -8.05
C VAL A 54 -0.02 -2.80 -8.41
N TRP A 55 -0.20 -3.82 -7.60
CA TRP A 55 -1.16 -4.89 -7.82
C TRP A 55 -2.06 -5.05 -6.61
N ILE A 56 -3.35 -5.26 -6.85
CA ILE A 56 -4.36 -5.40 -5.82
C ILE A 56 -5.19 -6.67 -6.05
N THR A 57 -5.61 -7.29 -4.96
CA THR A 57 -6.57 -8.38 -4.93
C THR A 57 -7.47 -8.27 -3.70
N GLU A 58 -8.63 -8.91 -3.77
CA GLU A 58 -9.55 -9.10 -2.65
C GLU A 58 -9.66 -10.56 -2.22
N ASP A 59 -9.14 -11.48 -3.04
CA ASP A 59 -9.41 -12.92 -2.95
C ASP A 59 -8.13 -13.78 -3.09
N LEU A 60 -6.97 -13.16 -3.30
CA LEU A 60 -5.68 -13.81 -3.58
C LEU A 60 -5.57 -14.52 -4.94
N TRP A 61 -6.66 -14.63 -5.70
CA TRP A 61 -6.71 -15.29 -7.01
C TRP A 61 -6.77 -14.29 -8.15
N SER A 62 -7.61 -13.29 -8.00
CA SER A 62 -7.93 -12.27 -8.99
C SER A 62 -7.13 -11.02 -8.69
N TRP A 63 -6.00 -10.88 -9.37
CA TRP A 63 -5.12 -9.72 -9.24
C TRP A 63 -5.28 -8.77 -10.42
N ARG A 64 -5.35 -7.47 -10.12
CA ARG A 64 -5.44 -6.41 -11.14
C ARG A 64 -4.41 -5.32 -10.89
N PRO A 65 -3.89 -4.68 -11.95
CA PRO A 65 -2.99 -3.54 -11.80
C PRO A 65 -3.75 -2.31 -11.30
N LEU A 66 -3.16 -1.57 -10.34
CA LEU A 66 -3.62 -0.23 -9.92
C LEU A 66 -2.98 0.91 -10.71
N THR A 67 -2.05 0.58 -11.61
CA THR A 67 -1.26 1.57 -12.39
C THR A 67 -1.93 2.04 -13.67
N LYS A 68 -3.01 1.39 -14.11
CA LYS A 68 -3.69 1.67 -15.38
C LYS A 68 -4.88 2.62 -15.14
N GLY A 69 -4.60 3.90 -14.87
CA GLY A 69 -5.67 4.90 -14.72
C GLY A 69 -5.32 6.20 -14.00
N THR A 70 -4.19 6.26 -13.28
CA THR A 70 -3.78 7.48 -12.56
C THR A 70 -3.00 8.43 -13.47
N SER A 71 -3.70 9.45 -13.99
CA SER A 71 -3.17 10.39 -14.99
C SER A 71 -2.15 11.42 -14.48
N SER A 72 -1.59 11.29 -13.27
CA SER A 72 -0.44 12.13 -12.89
C SER A 72 0.48 11.49 -11.84
N LYS A 73 1.78 11.50 -12.15
CA LYS A 73 2.91 11.45 -11.21
C LYS A 73 2.84 10.35 -10.14
N MET A 74 2.89 9.08 -10.53
CA MET A 74 3.21 8.00 -9.59
C MET A 74 4.68 8.10 -9.12
N TRP A 75 5.00 7.48 -7.99
CA TRP A 75 6.36 7.44 -7.46
C TRP A 75 7.34 6.74 -8.41
N ALA A 76 8.60 7.18 -8.39
CA ALA A 76 9.66 6.60 -9.21
C ALA A 76 9.97 5.15 -8.79
N PRO A 77 10.36 4.26 -9.73
CA PRO A 77 10.71 2.87 -9.44
C PRO A 77 11.73 2.72 -8.32
N ARG A 78 11.45 1.78 -7.41
CA ARG A 78 12.22 1.62 -6.16
C ARG A 78 11.94 0.27 -5.50
N CYS A 79 12.83 -0.10 -4.58
CA CYS A 79 12.70 -1.23 -3.68
C CYS A 79 13.11 -0.84 -2.25
N ALA A 80 13.02 -1.77 -1.30
CA ALA A 80 13.48 -1.60 0.09
C ALA A 80 12.90 -0.35 0.77
N PHE A 81 11.61 -0.09 0.58
CA PHE A 81 10.84 1.00 1.18
C PHE A 81 9.88 0.46 2.25
N GLY A 82 9.41 1.37 3.12
CA GLY A 82 8.34 1.06 4.07
C GLY A 82 6.95 1.25 3.47
N VAL A 83 5.98 0.44 3.87
CA VAL A 83 4.56 0.64 3.56
C VAL A 83 3.74 0.55 4.85
N VAL A 84 2.83 1.50 5.07
CA VAL A 84 2.00 1.56 6.29
C VAL A 84 0.55 1.79 5.91
N THR A 85 -0.37 1.07 6.54
CA THR A 85 -1.82 1.28 6.42
C THR A 85 -2.31 2.23 7.48
N LEU A 86 -3.20 3.14 7.08
CA LEU A 86 -3.85 4.08 7.96
C LEU A 86 -5.36 3.81 7.96
N PRO A 87 -5.98 3.68 9.14
CA PRO A 87 -7.43 3.55 9.22
C PRO A 87 -8.13 4.82 8.75
N GLY A 88 -9.38 4.69 8.31
CA GLY A 88 -10.16 5.77 7.69
C GLY A 88 -10.34 7.05 8.50
N ALA A 89 -10.15 7.02 9.83
CA ALA A 89 -10.22 8.20 10.70
C ALA A 89 -8.84 8.70 11.18
N ALA A 90 -7.73 8.18 10.65
CA ALA A 90 -6.40 8.59 11.05
C ALA A 90 -6.08 10.04 10.62
N SER A 91 -5.47 10.79 11.54
CA SER A 91 -4.82 12.06 11.19
C SER A 91 -3.32 11.87 11.25
N ILE A 92 -2.62 12.30 10.21
CA ILE A 92 -1.16 12.39 10.22
C ILE A 92 -0.80 13.84 10.49
N ASN A 93 -0.07 14.07 11.59
CA ASN A 93 0.56 15.35 11.86
C ASN A 93 2.07 15.17 11.68
N ALA A 94 2.67 15.78 10.66
CA ALA A 94 4.10 15.67 10.38
C ALA A 94 4.96 16.57 11.32
N GLY A 95 4.57 16.66 12.59
CA GLY A 95 5.12 17.61 13.56
C GLY A 95 4.46 18.99 13.51
N LYS A 96 4.92 19.87 14.41
CA LYS A 96 4.50 21.28 14.50
C LYS A 96 5.72 22.19 14.26
N ASN A 97 5.51 23.40 13.75
CA ASN A 97 6.55 24.43 13.73
C ASN A 97 6.74 25.03 15.14
N ASP A 98 7.68 25.98 15.28
CA ASP A 98 7.97 26.64 16.57
C ASP A 98 6.77 27.41 17.13
N ALA A 99 5.79 27.78 16.29
CA ALA A 99 4.53 28.39 16.69
C ALA A 99 3.46 27.37 17.13
N GLY A 100 3.75 26.07 17.08
CA GLY A 100 2.81 25.00 17.44
C GLY A 100 1.81 24.63 16.33
N GLU A 101 1.96 25.19 15.13
CA GLU A 101 1.13 24.91 13.96
C GLU A 101 1.59 23.64 13.25
N PRO A 102 0.69 22.73 12.84
CA PRO A 102 1.07 21.50 12.16
C PRO A 102 1.76 21.78 10.81
N LEU A 103 2.90 21.13 10.59
CA LEU A 103 3.68 21.27 9.35
C LEU A 103 3.04 20.57 8.14
N TYR A 104 2.20 19.58 8.39
CA TYR A 104 1.35 18.93 7.40
C TYR A 104 0.20 18.26 8.14
N THR A 105 -1.03 18.43 7.65
CA THR A 105 -2.19 17.70 8.12
C THR A 105 -2.88 17.04 6.95
N SER A 106 -2.77 15.72 6.86
CA SER A 106 -3.73 14.94 6.08
C SER A 106 -4.80 14.43 7.02
N LYS A 107 -6.05 14.81 6.75
CA LYS A 107 -7.22 14.16 7.34
C LYS A 107 -7.71 13.14 6.34
N THR A 108 -7.69 11.86 6.71
CA THR A 108 -8.59 10.92 6.06
C THR A 108 -10.03 11.33 6.46
N SER A 109 -10.99 11.22 5.53
CA SER A 109 -12.38 11.65 5.80
C SER A 109 -12.91 10.95 7.05
N LYS A 110 -13.68 11.62 7.91
CA LYS A 110 -14.21 11.04 9.16
C LYS A 110 -15.04 9.76 8.95
N ASN A 111 -15.54 9.55 7.72
CA ASN A 111 -16.22 8.34 7.24
C ASN A 111 -15.49 7.70 6.04
N GLY A 112 -14.21 8.05 5.85
CA GLY A 112 -13.43 7.79 4.66
C GLY A 112 -12.86 6.40 4.61
N ALA A 113 -12.58 5.94 3.39
CA ALA A 113 -11.77 4.77 3.18
C ALA A 113 -10.38 4.91 3.82
N GLY A 114 -9.79 3.79 4.22
CA GLY A 114 -8.41 3.75 4.69
C GLY A 114 -7.43 4.27 3.62
N SER A 115 -6.23 4.63 4.05
CA SER A 115 -5.16 5.06 3.15
C SER A 115 -3.89 4.26 3.39
N LEU A 116 -2.94 4.36 2.46
CA LEU A 116 -1.64 3.70 2.54
C LEU A 116 -0.53 4.73 2.34
N LEU A 117 0.53 4.64 3.14
CA LEU A 117 1.75 5.40 2.94
C LEU A 117 2.85 4.51 2.38
N LEU A 118 3.60 5.04 1.42
CA LEU A 118 4.89 4.53 0.97
C LEU A 118 5.99 5.49 1.46
N LEU A 119 7.03 4.96 2.10
CA LEU A 119 8.08 5.71 2.78
C LEU A 119 9.45 5.41 2.16
N GLY A 120 10.03 6.41 1.49
CA GLY A 120 11.42 6.36 1.02
C GLY A 120 11.72 5.22 0.04
N GLY A 121 12.84 4.52 0.25
CA GLY A 121 13.31 3.42 -0.58
C GLY A 121 14.58 3.72 -1.37
N ARG A 122 15.00 2.74 -2.15
CA ARG A 122 16.18 2.81 -3.02
C ARG A 122 15.79 2.58 -4.47
N GLY A 123 16.25 3.44 -5.36
CA GLY A 123 16.13 3.32 -6.81
C GLY A 123 17.44 2.98 -7.48
N ASP A 124 17.47 3.25 -8.79
CA ASP A 124 18.62 3.03 -9.66
C ASP A 124 19.87 3.80 -9.18
N LYS A 125 21.05 3.25 -9.50
CA LYS A 125 22.36 3.86 -9.19
C LYS A 125 22.55 4.21 -7.70
N GLY A 126 21.83 3.54 -6.81
CA GLY A 126 21.91 3.80 -5.37
C GLY A 126 21.13 5.03 -4.89
N ARG A 127 20.27 5.63 -5.74
CA ARG A 127 19.45 6.78 -5.35
C ARG A 127 18.58 6.42 -4.15
N LEU A 128 18.74 7.14 -3.05
CA LEU A 128 17.85 7.04 -1.90
C LEU A 128 16.71 8.06 -2.01
N PHE A 129 15.52 7.60 -1.67
CA PHE A 129 14.33 8.43 -1.64
C PHE A 129 13.98 8.80 -0.21
N ARG A 130 13.58 10.07 -0.04
CA ARG A 130 13.14 10.67 1.23
C ARG A 130 11.72 11.23 1.14
N ASP A 131 10.99 10.89 0.07
CA ASP A 131 9.62 11.29 -0.14
C ASP A 131 8.64 10.31 0.53
N VAL A 132 7.45 10.81 0.81
CA VAL A 132 6.31 10.03 1.28
C VAL A 132 5.21 10.16 0.26
N TRP A 133 4.63 9.03 -0.13
CA TRP A 133 3.50 8.95 -1.03
C TRP A 133 2.31 8.35 -0.31
N MET A 134 1.12 8.87 -0.58
CA MET A 134 -0.12 8.33 -0.05
C MET A 134 -1.01 7.83 -1.17
N LEU A 135 -1.52 6.62 -1.01
CA LEU A 135 -2.57 6.05 -1.83
C LEU A 135 -3.91 6.20 -1.10
N LYS A 136 -4.83 6.92 -1.72
CA LYS A 136 -6.21 7.11 -1.24
C LYS A 136 -7.16 6.29 -2.10
N ARG A 137 -8.16 5.71 -1.44
CA ARG A 137 -9.31 5.11 -2.12
C ARG A 137 -10.46 6.13 -2.14
N ALA A 138 -11.01 6.39 -3.31
CA ALA A 138 -12.23 7.15 -3.50
C ALA A 138 -13.37 6.19 -3.83
N LYS A 139 -14.50 6.37 -3.15
CA LYS A 139 -15.75 5.67 -3.44
C LYS A 139 -16.69 6.65 -4.12
N HIS A 140 -17.06 6.38 -5.37
CA HIS A 140 -18.15 7.08 -6.04
C HIS A 140 -19.44 6.28 -5.88
N GLU A 141 -20.51 6.91 -5.38
CA GLU A 141 -21.80 6.26 -5.09
C GLU A 141 -22.45 5.58 -6.31
N HIS A 142 -22.00 5.93 -7.53
CA HIS A 142 -22.56 5.44 -8.79
C HIS A 142 -21.61 4.58 -9.63
N GLU A 143 -20.36 4.35 -9.18
CA GLU A 143 -19.39 3.56 -9.95
C GLU A 143 -19.24 2.13 -9.41
N LYS A 144 -19.09 1.17 -10.32
CA LYS A 144 -18.92 -0.26 -9.97
C LYS A 144 -17.53 -0.60 -9.41
N HIS A 145 -16.56 0.31 -9.50
CA HIS A 145 -15.18 0.04 -9.12
C HIS A 145 -14.63 1.17 -8.25
N ASP A 146 -13.84 0.79 -7.24
CA ASP A 146 -13.13 1.76 -6.40
C ASP A 146 -12.08 2.50 -7.23
N GLU A 147 -12.03 3.83 -7.09
CA GLU A 147 -11.01 4.67 -7.70
C GLU A 147 -9.85 4.88 -6.72
N TRP A 148 -8.64 4.99 -7.26
CA TRP A 148 -7.40 5.05 -6.47
C TRP A 148 -6.54 6.22 -6.91
N HIS A 149 -6.06 7.00 -5.95
CA HIS A 149 -5.31 8.21 -6.21
C HIS A 149 -4.00 8.23 -5.43
N TRP A 150 -2.92 8.55 -6.14
CA TRP A 150 -1.62 8.79 -5.55
C TRP A 150 -1.44 10.29 -5.32
N GLU A 151 -1.01 10.65 -4.11
CA GLU A 151 -0.55 11.99 -3.81
C GLU A 151 0.82 11.95 -3.13
N ARG A 152 1.70 12.88 -3.53
CA ARG A 152 2.95 13.08 -2.81
C ARG A 152 2.65 13.94 -1.59
N VAL A 153 3.04 13.45 -0.42
CA VAL A 153 2.94 14.23 0.82
C VAL A 153 4.04 15.30 0.80
N THR A 154 3.62 16.56 0.72
CA THR A 154 4.50 17.73 0.77
C THR A 154 4.23 18.53 2.05
N LYS A 155 5.24 19.25 2.54
CA LYS A 155 5.03 20.34 3.51
C LYS A 155 4.44 21.55 2.80
#